data_AF-A0A560HGB3-F1
#
_entry.id   AF-A0A560HGB3-F1
#
_cell.length_a   1.000
_cell.length_b   1.000
_cell.length_c   1.000
_cell.angle_alpha   90.00
_cell.angle_beta   90.00
_cell.angle_gamma   90.00
#
_symmetry.space_group_name_H-M   'P 1'
#
loop_
_entity.id
_entity.type
_entity.pdbx_description
1 polymer ?
#
loop_
_entity_poly.entity_id
_entity_poly.type
_entity_poly.pdbx_seq_one_letter_code
_entity_poly.pdbx_strand_id
1 'polypeptide(L)'
;MTSKEVKLARTVSANVEDLHWPYGPNVGAVLTLRKHPRFGKSAYITLDRGQILCLSYEDCYIEVRFDDRPAMSFSARRPSDGTTEIVFIGEYPKFLKELSRSKSVLIELPMYQDGNRSWRFEVGDLTWQ
;
A
#
# COMPACT_ATOMS: atom_id res chain seq x y z
N MET A 1 31.56 10.54 7.48
CA MET A 1 30.11 10.50 7.73
C MET A 1 29.51 9.40 6.87
N THR A 2 29.19 8.24 7.44
CA THR A 2 28.57 7.14 6.69
C THR A 2 27.13 7.51 6.35
N SER A 3 26.89 7.80 5.07
CA SER A 3 25.56 7.81 4.47
C SER A 3 24.84 6.53 4.90
N LYS A 4 23.84 6.62 5.78
CA LYS A 4 22.99 5.48 6.07
C LYS A 4 22.02 5.36 4.90
N GLU A 5 22.13 4.29 4.12
CA GLU A 5 21.29 4.07 2.94
C GLU A 5 19.86 3.69 3.32
N VAL A 6 18.90 4.07 2.47
CA VAL A 6 17.50 3.66 2.58
C VAL A 6 17.37 2.28 1.96
N LYS A 7 16.83 1.30 2.71
CA LYS A 7 16.55 -0.04 2.18
C LYS A 7 15.09 -0.17 1.79
N LEU A 8 14.83 -0.81 0.65
CA LEU A 8 13.49 -0.97 0.09
C LEU A 8 13.20 -2.43 -0.21
N ALA A 9 11.97 -2.88 0.00
CA ALA A 9 11.47 -4.11 -0.60
C ALA A 9 10.18 -3.76 -1.32
N ARG A 10 10.06 -4.12 -2.60
CA ARG A 10 8.95 -3.69 -3.46
C ARG A 10 8.40 -4.87 -4.24
N THR A 11 7.09 -4.87 -4.45
CA THR A 11 6.41 -5.77 -5.37
C THR A 11 5.32 -5.00 -6.11
N VAL A 12 5.09 -5.38 -7.37
CA VAL A 12 4.04 -4.81 -8.22
C VAL A 12 2.77 -5.63 -8.06
N SER A 13 1.61 -5.02 -8.29
CA SER A 13 0.35 -5.75 -8.24
C SER A 13 0.27 -6.79 -9.36
N ALA A 14 -0.30 -7.95 -9.05
CA ALA A 14 -0.57 -9.03 -9.99
C ALA A 14 -1.82 -8.78 -10.86
N ASN A 15 -2.65 -7.80 -10.47
CA ASN A 15 -3.78 -7.32 -11.23
C ASN A 15 -3.69 -5.80 -11.46
N VAL A 16 -4.57 -5.33 -12.32
CA VAL A 16 -4.86 -3.92 -12.56
C VAL A 16 -6.35 -3.67 -12.35
N GLU A 17 -6.70 -2.43 -12.07
CA GLU A 17 -8.09 -1.99 -11.91
C GLU A 17 -8.42 -0.90 -12.94
N ASP A 18 -9.66 -0.87 -13.39
CA ASP A 18 -10.15 0.21 -14.25
C ASP A 18 -10.80 1.28 -13.38
N LEU A 19 -10.27 2.50 -13.49
CA LEU A 19 -10.79 3.66 -12.78
C LEU A 19 -11.53 4.58 -13.74
N HIS A 20 -12.52 5.30 -13.21
CA HIS A 20 -13.26 6.29 -13.97
C HIS A 20 -12.33 7.43 -14.44
N TRP A 21 -12.79 8.17 -15.45
CA TRP A 21 -12.11 9.39 -15.89
C TRP A 21 -11.94 10.34 -14.68
N PRO A 22 -10.74 10.93 -14.45
CA PRO A 22 -9.64 11.12 -15.41
C PRO A 22 -8.52 10.05 -15.38
N TYR A 23 -8.64 8.98 -14.59
CA TYR A 23 -7.52 8.05 -14.34
C TYR A 23 -7.42 6.93 -15.38
N GLY A 24 -8.57 6.46 -15.88
CA GLY A 24 -8.67 5.52 -16.98
C GLY A 24 -8.37 4.07 -16.60
N PRO A 25 -8.29 3.18 -17.61
CA PRO A 25 -8.14 1.75 -17.39
C PRO A 25 -6.70 1.35 -17.02
N ASN A 26 -6.56 0.09 -16.57
CA ASN A 26 -5.28 -0.58 -16.30
C ASN A 26 -4.39 0.14 -15.29
N VAL A 27 -4.95 0.51 -14.14
CA VAL A 27 -4.21 1.11 -13.03
C VAL A 27 -3.54 0.01 -12.20
N GLY A 28 -2.21 -0.02 -12.21
CA GLY A 28 -1.39 -0.85 -11.34
C GLY A 28 -1.09 -0.19 -10.01
N ALA A 29 -0.52 -0.99 -9.11
CA ALA A 29 -0.06 -0.55 -7.80
C ALA A 29 1.30 -1.16 -7.44
N VAL A 30 2.03 -0.49 -6.57
CA VAL A 30 3.29 -0.97 -6.00
C VAL A 30 3.22 -0.96 -4.49
N LEU A 31 3.37 -2.12 -3.86
CA LEU A 31 3.56 -2.23 -2.43
C LEU A 31 5.04 -2.04 -2.10
N THR A 32 5.36 -1.09 -1.23
CA THR A 32 6.73 -0.77 -0.83
C THR A 32 6.88 -0.85 0.69
N LEU A 33 7.84 -1.67 1.15
CA LEU A 33 8.40 -1.61 2.48
C LEU A 33 9.68 -0.78 2.44
N ARG A 34 9.82 0.15 3.39
CA ARG A 34 10.96 1.07 3.46
C ARG A 34 11.55 1.09 4.86
N LYS A 35 12.87 1.02 4.94
CA LYS A 35 13.66 1.31 6.15
C LYS A 35 14.45 2.59 5.91
N HIS A 36 14.00 3.69 6.50
CA HIS A 36 14.68 4.97 6.44
C HIS A 36 15.50 5.21 7.72
N PRO A 37 16.78 5.59 7.63
CA PRO A 37 17.63 5.75 8.81
C PRO A 37 17.17 6.86 9.76
N ARG A 38 16.47 7.88 9.24
CA ARG A 38 15.93 9.02 10.01
C ARG A 38 14.43 8.91 10.33
N PHE A 39 13.65 8.25 9.47
CA PHE A 39 12.18 8.29 9.53
C PHE A 39 11.58 6.92 9.92
N GLY A 40 12.42 5.94 10.23
CA GLY A 40 11.99 4.62 10.67
C GLY A 40 11.51 3.73 9.54
N LYS A 41 10.65 2.77 9.90
CA LYS A 41 10.12 1.77 8.98
C LYS A 41 8.71 2.14 8.54
N SER A 42 8.39 1.94 7.27
CA SER A 42 7.07 2.25 6.72
C SER A 42 6.68 1.24 5.66
N ALA A 43 5.38 0.98 5.54
CA ALA A 43 4.77 0.26 4.43
C ALA A 43 3.78 1.21 3.75
N TYR A 44 3.80 1.25 2.43
CA TYR A 44 2.88 2.10 1.67
C TYR A 44 2.62 1.49 0.30
N ILE A 45 1.49 1.90 -0.27
CA ILE A 45 1.08 1.55 -1.62
C ILE A 45 1.20 2.81 -2.47
N THR A 46 1.64 2.65 -3.71
CA THR A 46 1.67 3.69 -4.72
C THR A 46 0.89 3.21 -5.93
N LEU A 47 -0.13 3.96 -6.35
CA LEU A 47 -0.85 3.73 -7.60
C LEU A 47 -0.14 4.44 -8.75
N ASP A 48 -0.27 3.90 -9.96
CA ASP A 48 0.27 4.56 -11.16
C ASP A 48 -0.49 5.87 -11.47
N ARG A 49 -1.81 5.83 -11.27
CA ARG A 49 -2.78 6.93 -11.44
C ARG A 49 -3.95 6.66 -10.50
N GLY A 50 -4.64 7.70 -10.04
CA GLY A 50 -5.82 7.53 -9.18
C GLY A 50 -5.77 8.45 -7.97
N GLN A 51 -6.91 8.57 -7.28
CA GLN A 51 -7.01 9.33 -6.05
C GLN A 51 -7.57 8.47 -4.93
N ILE A 52 -6.74 8.19 -3.95
CA ILE A 52 -7.11 7.44 -2.75
C ILE A 52 -7.80 8.39 -1.77
N LEU A 53 -9.01 8.01 -1.35
CA LEU A 53 -9.84 8.74 -0.40
C LEU A 53 -9.48 8.41 1.05
N CYS A 54 -8.26 8.76 1.44
CA CYS A 54 -7.84 8.78 2.84
C CYS A 54 -7.53 10.22 3.26
N LEU A 55 -8.55 10.97 3.67
CA LEU A 55 -8.39 12.38 4.02
C LEU A 55 -7.56 12.53 5.30
N SER A 56 -6.67 13.51 5.35
CA SER A 56 -5.70 13.67 6.46
C SER A 56 -6.34 14.05 7.80
N TYR A 57 -7.60 14.47 7.78
CA TYR A 57 -8.38 14.89 8.94
C TYR A 57 -9.44 13.87 9.39
N GLU A 58 -9.49 12.70 8.74
CA GLU A 58 -10.39 11.60 9.10
C GLU A 58 -9.59 10.32 9.34
N ASP A 59 -10.07 9.47 10.25
CA ASP A 59 -9.50 8.14 10.41
C ASP A 59 -9.78 7.31 9.16
N CYS A 60 -8.77 7.09 8.33
CA CYS A 60 -8.88 6.22 7.17
C CYS A 60 -8.53 4.78 7.55
N TYR A 61 -9.34 3.84 7.10
CA TYR A 61 -9.10 2.41 7.24
C TYR A 61 -9.13 1.75 5.87
N ILE A 62 -8.27 0.76 5.69
CA ILE A 62 -8.21 -0.08 4.50
C ILE A 62 -8.37 -1.54 4.92
N GLU A 63 -9.00 -2.33 4.06
CA GLU A 63 -9.16 -3.76 4.29
C GLU A 63 -8.01 -4.51 3.61
N VAL A 64 -7.35 -5.38 4.39
CA VAL A 64 -6.21 -6.16 3.94
C VAL A 64 -6.50 -7.62 4.20
N ARG A 65 -6.47 -8.42 3.14
CA ARG A 65 -6.61 -9.87 3.21
C ARG A 65 -5.29 -10.53 2.87
N PHE A 66 -4.80 -11.38 3.76
CA PHE A 66 -3.57 -12.14 3.58
C PHE A 66 -3.89 -13.58 3.22
N ASP A 67 -3.46 -14.04 2.04
CA ASP A 67 -3.87 -15.32 1.47
C ASP A 67 -5.41 -15.49 1.52
N ASP A 68 -5.89 -16.66 1.96
CA ASP A 68 -7.31 -16.98 2.14
C ASP A 68 -7.84 -16.69 3.56
N ARG A 69 -7.08 -15.94 4.36
CA ARG A 69 -7.46 -15.60 5.74
C ARG A 69 -8.55 -14.52 5.76
N PRO A 70 -9.27 -14.33 6.88
CA PRO A 70 -10.22 -13.22 7.00
C PRO A 70 -9.58 -11.87 6.74
N ALA A 71 -10.32 -10.94 6.13
CA ALA A 71 -9.89 -9.57 5.96
C ALA A 71 -9.65 -8.89 7.33
N MET A 72 -8.63 -8.06 7.37
CA MET A 72 -8.22 -7.32 8.56
C MET A 72 -8.17 -5.83 8.22
N SER A 73 -8.78 -5.03 9.07
CA SER A 73 -8.73 -3.58 8.94
C SER A 73 -7.38 -3.04 9.43
N PHE A 74 -6.80 -2.12 8.67
CA PHE A 74 -5.59 -1.39 9.01
C PHE A 74 -5.83 0.11 8.90
N SER A 75 -5.32 0.88 9.86
CA SER A 75 -5.28 2.33 9.71
C SER A 75 -4.38 2.74 8.53
N ALA A 76 -4.80 3.78 7.84
CA ALA A 76 -4.17 4.30 6.65
C ALA A 76 -4.04 5.82 6.74
N ARG A 77 -2.98 6.38 6.14
CA ARG A 77 -2.78 7.83 6.10
C ARG A 77 -2.13 8.28 4.80
N ARG A 78 -2.55 9.43 4.30
CA ARG A 78 -1.89 10.04 3.14
C ARG A 78 -0.57 10.69 3.50
N PRO A 79 0.35 10.82 2.52
CA PRO A 79 1.50 11.69 2.63
C PRO A 79 1.10 13.13 2.99
N SER A 80 1.96 13.81 3.75
CA SER A 80 1.76 15.22 4.12
C SER A 80 2.03 16.20 2.97
N ASP A 81 2.60 15.73 1.85
CA ASP A 81 2.90 16.55 0.66
C ASP A 81 1.70 16.69 -0.30
N GLY A 82 0.55 16.11 0.06
CA GLY A 82 -0.68 16.20 -0.73
C GLY A 82 -0.83 15.13 -1.81
N THR A 83 0.17 14.27 -2.03
CA THR A 83 0.09 13.18 -3.03
C THR A 83 -1.15 12.30 -2.80
N THR A 84 -1.84 11.94 -3.89
CA THR A 84 -3.14 11.25 -3.84
C THR A 84 -3.09 9.77 -4.17
N GLU A 85 -2.00 9.37 -4.82
CA GLU A 85 -1.73 8.05 -5.35
C GLU A 85 -1.02 7.18 -4.30
N ILE A 86 -0.61 7.76 -3.17
CA ILE A 86 0.16 7.08 -2.13
C ILE A 86 -0.65 7.01 -0.85
N VAL A 87 -0.63 5.85 -0.20
CA VAL A 87 -1.19 5.66 1.13
C VAL A 87 -0.24 4.84 2.00
N PHE A 88 0.02 5.33 3.22
CA PHE A 88 0.82 4.64 4.22
C PHE A 88 -0.05 3.77 5.11
N ILE A 89 0.42 2.57 5.40
CA ILE A 89 -0.20 1.62 6.32
C ILE A 89 0.33 1.89 7.73
N GLY A 90 -0.57 2.18 8.67
CA GLY A 90 -0.25 2.69 10.01
C GLY A 90 0.36 1.64 10.94
N GLU A 91 -0.28 0.48 11.08
CA GLU A 91 0.17 -0.59 11.98
C GLU A 91 1.33 -1.42 11.39
N TYR A 92 2.43 -0.76 10.99
CA TYR A 92 3.56 -1.40 10.31
C TYR A 92 4.05 -2.72 10.95
N PRO A 93 4.25 -2.82 12.29
CA PRO A 93 4.73 -4.08 12.88
C PRO A 93 3.75 -5.24 12.70
N LYS A 94 2.46 -4.98 12.83
CA LYS A 94 1.39 -5.97 12.62
C LYS A 94 1.30 -6.34 11.15
N PHE A 95 1.27 -5.34 10.26
CA PHE A 95 1.24 -5.56 8.82
C PHE A 95 2.42 -6.42 8.35
N LEU A 96 3.64 -6.08 8.77
CA LEU A 96 4.85 -6.84 8.40
C LEU A 96 4.81 -8.27 8.92
N LYS A 97 4.33 -8.49 10.15
CA LYS A 97 4.22 -9.83 10.75
C LYS A 97 3.27 -10.71 9.96
N GLU A 98 2.15 -10.17 9.52
CA GLU A 98 1.19 -10.90 8.69
C GLU A 98 1.74 -11.13 7.28
N LEU A 99 2.32 -10.10 6.67
CA LEU A 99 2.93 -10.16 5.35
C LEU A 99 4.03 -11.23 5.26
N SER A 100 4.91 -11.32 6.27
CA SER A 100 6.03 -12.27 6.28
C SER A 100 5.62 -13.74 6.41
N ARG A 101 4.34 -13.99 6.72
CA ARG A 101 3.76 -15.34 6.86
C ARG A 101 2.88 -15.72 5.70
N SER A 102 2.71 -14.81 4.74
CA SER A 102 1.74 -14.94 3.66
C SER A 102 2.46 -15.06 2.33
N LYS A 103 1.80 -15.67 1.34
CA LYS A 103 2.32 -15.75 -0.03
C LYS A 103 1.77 -14.63 -0.89
N SER A 104 0.55 -14.19 -0.59
CA SER A 104 -0.17 -13.15 -1.30
C SER A 104 -0.86 -12.20 -0.32
N VAL A 105 -1.12 -10.98 -0.76
CA VAL A 105 -1.93 -10.01 -0.03
C VAL A 105 -2.84 -9.27 -1.01
N LEU A 106 -4.12 -9.15 -0.67
CA LEU A 106 -5.10 -8.33 -1.37
C LEU A 106 -5.38 -7.10 -0.50
N ILE A 107 -5.19 -5.91 -1.06
CA ILE A 107 -5.42 -4.66 -0.36
C ILE A 107 -6.51 -3.88 -1.07
N GLU A 108 -7.56 -3.56 -0.32
CA GLU A 108 -8.71 -2.79 -0.79
C GLU A 108 -8.56 -1.32 -0.39
N LEU A 109 -8.61 -0.43 -1.37
CA LEU A 109 -8.45 1.02 -1.18
C LEU A 109 -9.73 1.74 -1.59
N PRO A 110 -10.16 2.76 -0.83
CA PRO A 110 -11.26 3.63 -1.23
C PRO A 110 -10.77 4.61 -2.32
N MET A 111 -11.37 4.52 -3.50
CA MET A 111 -11.02 5.29 -4.68
C MET A 111 -12.06 6.37 -4.95
N TYR A 112 -11.60 7.56 -5.32
CA TYR A 112 -12.50 8.67 -5.69
C TYR A 112 -13.34 8.29 -6.91
N GLN A 113 -14.67 8.40 -6.77
CA GLN A 113 -15.69 8.03 -7.79
C GLN A 113 -15.75 6.55 -8.18
N ASP A 114 -14.93 5.69 -7.58
CA ASP A 114 -14.82 4.27 -7.92
C ASP A 114 -15.20 3.33 -6.77
N GLY A 115 -15.44 3.87 -5.57
CA GLY A 115 -15.67 3.06 -4.38
C GLY A 115 -14.42 2.26 -4.02
N ASN A 116 -14.61 1.08 -3.43
CA ASN A 116 -13.49 0.26 -3.02
C ASN A 116 -12.96 -0.60 -4.18
N ARG A 117 -11.65 -0.52 -4.43
CA ARG A 117 -10.94 -1.30 -5.46
C ARG A 117 -9.80 -2.08 -4.83
N SER A 118 -9.46 -3.24 -5.38
CA SER A 118 -8.54 -4.17 -4.72
C SER A 118 -7.33 -4.51 -5.59
N TRP A 119 -6.13 -4.37 -5.02
CA TRP A 119 -4.89 -4.79 -5.67
C TRP A 119 -4.29 -5.99 -4.94
N ARG A 120 -4.01 -7.05 -5.69
CA ARG A 120 -3.34 -8.28 -5.24
C ARG A 120 -1.84 -8.16 -5.46
N PHE A 121 -1.05 -8.58 -4.49
CA PHE A 121 0.40 -8.62 -4.57
C PHE A 121 0.88 -10.02 -4.19
N GLU A 122 1.81 -10.55 -4.96
CA GLU A 122 2.58 -11.74 -4.57
C GLU A 122 3.77 -11.28 -3.72
N VAL A 123 3.86 -11.81 -2.49
CA VAL A 123 4.78 -11.34 -1.44
C VAL A 123 5.67 -12.43 -0.86
N GLY A 124 5.47 -13.70 -1.26
CA GLY A 124 6.28 -14.83 -0.80
C GLY A 124 7.78 -14.66 -1.07
N ASP A 125 8.13 -13.97 -2.15
CA ASP A 125 9.52 -13.72 -2.57
C ASP A 125 9.96 -12.26 -2.34
N LEU A 126 9.29 -11.52 -1.45
CA LEU A 126 9.59 -10.10 -1.21
C LEU A 126 10.93 -9.93 -0.48
N THR A 127 11.98 -9.57 -1.23
CA THR A 127 13.33 -9.35 -0.69
C THR A 127 13.68 -7.87 -0.48
N TRP A 128 14.48 -7.59 0.56
CA TRP A 128 15.08 -6.27 0.78
C TRP A 128 16.25 -6.04 -0.18
N GLN A 129 16.24 -4.90 -0.84
CA GLN A 129 17.29 -4.35 -1.70
C GLN A 129 17.87 -3.09 -1.05
#